data_AF-A0A1E7G2L1-F1
#
_entry.id   AF-A0A1E7G2L1-F1
#
_cell.length_a   1.000
_cell.length_b   1.000
_cell.length_c   1.000
_cell.angle_alpha   90.00
_cell.angle_beta   90.00
_cell.angle_gamma   90.00
#
_symmetry.space_group_name_H-M   'P 1'
#
loop_
_entity.id
_entity.type
_entity.pdbx_description
1 polymer ?
#
loop_
_entity_poly.entity_id
_entity_poly.type
_entity_poly.pdbx_seq_one_letter_code
_entity_poly.pdbx_strand_id
1 'polypeptide(L)'
;MARKKPKTSRKKGFSLRNILSVILAIIAIGLLFYPIVVNYLAGQQNVKSVQKYDNQLSTIGNSKVKQLLAQAQLYNAQLYNEYIYDASQHIAWNKPIPNYNNVLKVDSTGMMGFITIPQIKVNDIPIYHGDSETILGLGVGHVPQSSLPIGGNNTHAVLPAHSGRVNDTLFTNLDKLKNGDVFYLHVLDLTLKYKIDDIRIVVPNQVSSLSIEKGRDLVTLVTCYPTGINNKRLLVTGERVPIAKVLPQEKVQRNQFGYNFWVMLGSGLLLLLGLLYLLWLLLGSRHKLYHVADRKIEEPKLSDGQLRGEFGEGFYLTDSKKLANQWLDEQAHKKNQNPDELLINVYRLKKIKNLSRWIFKDKTENWQNYILEKQGYGDEKHSLVMGPVFTSDKKVMQYALKTEEAFEHLKYIKCLNKNKSKKGGGRID
;
A
#
# COMPACT_ATOMS: atom_id res chain seq x y z
N MET A 1 15.07 -45.91 42.69
CA MET A 1 15.19 -45.32 41.34
C MET A 1 14.04 -44.36 41.10
N ALA A 2 14.28 -43.04 41.10
CA ALA A 2 13.24 -42.03 40.97
C ALA A 2 12.82 -41.85 39.50
N ARG A 3 11.52 -42.05 39.21
CA ARG A 3 10.90 -41.82 37.90
C ARG A 3 10.97 -40.33 37.54
N LYS A 4 11.75 -39.95 36.51
CA LYS A 4 11.74 -38.61 35.93
C LYS A 4 10.39 -38.36 35.25
N LYS A 5 9.63 -37.38 35.73
CA LYS A 5 8.37 -36.91 35.11
C LYS A 5 8.63 -36.40 33.68
N PRO A 6 7.72 -36.64 32.71
CA PRO A 6 7.87 -36.16 31.34
C PRO A 6 7.79 -34.63 31.30
N LYS A 7 8.75 -34.00 30.61
CA LYS A 7 8.77 -32.55 30.37
C LYS A 7 7.55 -32.17 29.53
N THR A 8 6.62 -31.43 30.12
CA THR A 8 5.48 -30.84 29.40
C THR A 8 6.02 -29.85 28.37
N SER A 9 5.75 -30.08 27.07
CA SER A 9 6.14 -29.12 26.03
C SER A 9 5.31 -27.86 26.20
N ARG A 10 5.93 -26.77 26.66
CA ARG A 10 5.32 -25.42 26.67
C ARG A 10 4.72 -25.15 25.29
N LYS A 11 3.42 -24.88 25.22
CA LYS A 11 2.78 -24.31 24.03
C LYS A 11 3.65 -23.10 23.63
N LYS A 12 4.24 -23.10 22.44
CA LYS A 12 4.78 -21.86 21.85
C LYS A 12 3.57 -20.97 21.56
N GLY A 13 3.09 -20.27 22.59
CA GLY A 13 2.28 -19.07 22.42
C GLY A 13 3.08 -18.06 21.61
N PHE A 14 2.40 -17.09 21.00
CA PHE A 14 3.09 -15.96 20.38
C PHE A 14 4.10 -15.40 21.38
N SER A 15 5.40 -15.58 21.09
CA SER A 15 6.43 -15.01 21.95
C SER A 15 6.27 -13.49 21.96
N LEU A 16 6.53 -12.83 23.08
CA LEU A 16 6.49 -11.36 23.21
C LEU A 16 7.15 -10.65 22.01
N ARG A 17 8.26 -11.20 21.51
CA ARG A 17 8.96 -10.74 20.30
C ARG A 17 8.08 -10.69 19.04
N ASN A 18 7.22 -11.69 18.83
CA ASN A 18 6.33 -11.74 17.67
C ASN A 18 5.23 -10.68 17.78
N ILE A 19 4.70 -10.47 18.99
CA ILE A 19 3.69 -9.42 19.24
C ILE A 19 4.32 -8.04 18.98
N LEU A 20 5.52 -7.80 19.53
CA LEU A 20 6.25 -6.56 19.31
C LEU A 20 6.56 -6.33 17.82
N SER A 21 6.96 -7.38 17.10
CA SER A 21 7.24 -7.29 15.67
C SER A 21 5.99 -6.91 14.86
N VAL A 22 4.82 -7.46 15.22
CA VAL A 22 3.54 -7.12 14.58
C VAL A 22 3.17 -5.66 14.87
N ILE A 23 3.32 -5.19 16.12
CA ILE A 23 3.04 -3.80 16.47
C ILE A 23 3.94 -2.84 15.69
N LEU A 24 5.24 -3.10 15.64
CA LEU A 24 6.19 -2.28 14.87
C LEU A 24 5.85 -2.26 13.37
N ALA A 25 5.44 -3.40 12.81
CA ALA A 25 5.00 -3.47 11.42
C ALA A 25 3.74 -2.62 11.17
N ILE A 26 2.76 -2.64 12.08
CA ILE A 26 1.56 -1.81 11.98
C ILE A 26 1.92 -0.32 12.07
N ILE A 27 2.80 0.06 12.99
CA ILE A 27 3.27 1.45 13.13
C ILE A 27 3.99 1.89 11.85
N ALA A 28 4.90 1.07 11.31
CA ALA A 28 5.62 1.38 10.08
C ALA A 28 4.67 1.57 8.89
N ILE A 29 3.66 0.70 8.74
CA ILE A 29 2.62 0.87 7.73
C ILE A 29 1.84 2.16 7.97
N GLY A 30 1.43 2.44 9.21
CA GLY A 30 0.71 3.67 9.57
C GLY A 30 1.49 4.94 9.20
N LEU A 31 2.81 4.95 9.44
CA LEU A 31 3.69 6.07 9.07
C LEU A 31 3.76 6.29 7.56
N LEU A 32 3.70 5.22 6.74
CA LEU A 32 3.64 5.35 5.27
C LEU A 32 2.33 6.01 4.80
N PHE A 33 1.21 5.72 5.46
CA PHE A 33 -0.08 6.33 5.12
C PHE A 33 -0.26 7.73 5.71
N TYR A 34 0.56 8.14 6.68
CA TYR A 34 0.43 9.43 7.36
C TYR A 34 0.36 10.64 6.40
N PRO A 35 1.30 10.82 5.44
CA PRO A 35 1.23 11.95 4.52
C PRO A 35 -0.01 11.93 3.63
N ILE A 36 -0.50 10.75 3.25
CA ILE A 36 -1.72 10.60 2.43
C ILE A 36 -2.92 11.14 3.19
N VAL A 37 -3.07 10.72 4.46
CA VAL A 37 -4.19 11.12 5.31
C VAL A 37 -4.12 12.61 5.59
N VAL A 38 -2.96 13.15 5.96
CA VAL A 38 -2.86 14.57 6.30
C VAL A 38 -3.06 15.46 5.06
N ASN A 39 -2.53 15.09 3.90
CA ASN A 39 -2.77 15.83 2.66
C ASN A 39 -4.25 15.80 2.26
N TYR A 40 -4.95 14.69 2.49
CA TYR A 40 -6.40 14.62 2.28
C TYR A 40 -7.16 15.56 3.23
N LEU A 41 -6.80 15.57 4.52
CA LEU A 41 -7.41 16.47 5.51
C LEU A 41 -7.13 17.95 5.21
N ALA A 42 -5.90 18.28 4.80
CA ALA A 42 -5.53 19.63 4.38
C ALA A 42 -6.32 20.07 3.14
N GLY A 43 -6.47 19.20 2.13
CA GLY A 43 -7.31 19.46 0.96
C GLY A 43 -8.76 19.77 1.34
N GLN A 44 -9.34 19.02 2.29
CA GLN A 44 -10.69 19.30 2.79
C GLN A 44 -10.79 20.64 3.54
N GLN A 45 -9.73 21.05 4.24
CA GLN A 45 -9.68 22.36 4.89
C GLN A 45 -9.60 23.49 3.87
N ASN A 46 -8.80 23.34 2.81
CA ASN A 46 -8.69 24.30 1.72
C ASN A 46 -10.05 24.50 1.02
N VAL A 47 -10.75 23.42 0.69
CA VAL A 47 -12.11 23.46 0.13
C VAL A 47 -13.07 24.21 1.05
N LYS A 48 -13.01 23.98 2.38
CA LYS A 48 -13.85 24.72 3.33
C LYS A 48 -13.52 26.22 3.36
N SER A 49 -12.24 26.59 3.30
CA SER A 49 -11.81 27.99 3.25
C SER A 49 -12.34 28.68 1.99
N VAL A 50 -12.23 28.01 0.84
CA VAL A 50 -12.75 28.49 -0.46
C VAL A 50 -14.27 28.59 -0.45
N GLN A 51 -14.96 27.57 0.04
CA GLN A 51 -16.42 27.63 0.19
C GLN A 51 -16.86 28.74 1.13
N LYS A 52 -16.14 28.98 2.23
CA LYS A 52 -16.44 30.08 3.14
C LYS A 52 -16.26 31.43 2.44
N TYR A 53 -15.18 31.59 1.68
CA TYR A 53 -14.92 32.77 0.86
C TYR A 53 -16.03 33.01 -0.17
N ASP A 54 -16.42 31.99 -0.94
CA ASP A 54 -17.49 32.06 -1.93
C ASP A 54 -18.86 32.35 -1.26
N ASN A 55 -19.14 31.69 -0.13
CA ASN A 55 -20.37 31.90 0.63
C ASN A 55 -20.44 33.32 1.19
N GLN A 56 -19.34 33.84 1.75
CA GLN A 56 -19.27 35.23 2.22
C GLN A 56 -19.50 36.20 1.05
N LEU A 57 -18.83 35.98 -0.08
CA LEU A 57 -19.12 36.76 -1.29
C LEU A 57 -20.59 36.69 -1.70
N SER A 58 -21.25 35.53 -1.57
CA SER A 58 -22.66 35.35 -1.93
C SER A 58 -23.67 35.92 -0.90
N THR A 59 -23.27 36.08 0.37
CA THR A 59 -24.15 36.47 1.49
C THR A 59 -24.07 37.95 1.88
N ILE A 60 -23.16 38.73 1.29
CA ILE A 60 -23.05 40.19 1.52
C ILE A 60 -24.26 40.92 0.90
N GLY A 61 -25.29 41.14 1.73
CA GLY A 61 -26.43 42.02 1.44
C GLY A 61 -27.22 41.65 0.17
N ASN A 62 -27.91 42.64 -0.40
CA ASN A 62 -28.59 42.48 -1.70
C ASN A 62 -27.55 42.41 -2.84
N SER A 63 -27.88 41.72 -3.95
CA SER A 63 -27.02 41.57 -5.14
C SER A 63 -26.33 42.87 -5.60
N LYS A 64 -27.00 44.02 -5.47
CA LYS A 64 -26.42 45.33 -5.80
C LYS A 64 -25.30 45.79 -4.87
N VAL A 65 -25.43 45.53 -3.55
CA VAL A 65 -24.40 45.86 -2.55
C VAL A 65 -23.16 45.01 -2.77
N LYS A 66 -23.35 43.71 -3.07
CA LYS A 66 -22.27 42.81 -3.49
C LYS A 66 -21.50 43.36 -4.68
N GLN A 67 -22.21 43.72 -5.76
CA GLN A 67 -21.58 44.28 -6.96
C GLN A 67 -20.79 45.56 -6.67
N LEU A 68 -21.35 46.48 -5.87
CA LEU A 68 -20.67 47.73 -5.50
C LEU A 68 -19.43 47.47 -4.65
N LEU A 69 -19.49 46.54 -3.69
CA LEU A 69 -18.34 46.18 -2.86
C LEU A 69 -17.24 45.52 -3.70
N ALA A 70 -17.60 44.58 -4.58
CA ALA A 70 -16.65 43.93 -5.48
C ALA A 70 -16.01 44.96 -6.44
N GLN A 71 -16.79 45.89 -7.00
CA GLN A 71 -16.28 46.97 -7.83
C GLN A 71 -15.34 47.90 -7.05
N ALA A 72 -15.69 48.27 -5.83
CA ALA A 72 -14.84 49.11 -4.98
C ALA A 72 -13.52 48.40 -4.63
N GLN A 73 -13.57 47.11 -4.31
CA GLN A 73 -12.37 46.31 -4.04
C GLN A 73 -11.50 46.16 -5.28
N LEU A 74 -12.12 45.94 -6.45
CA LEU A 74 -11.39 45.87 -7.72
C LEU A 74 -10.74 47.21 -8.08
N TYR A 75 -11.45 48.32 -7.88
CA TYR A 75 -10.90 49.66 -8.10
C TYR A 75 -9.71 49.94 -7.18
N ASN A 76 -9.83 49.63 -5.89
CA ASN A 76 -8.71 49.79 -4.95
C ASN A 76 -7.52 48.90 -5.33
N ALA A 77 -7.78 47.70 -5.85
CA ALA A 77 -6.74 46.80 -6.33
C ALA A 77 -6.05 47.33 -7.60
N GLN A 78 -6.80 47.92 -8.53
CA GLN A 78 -6.24 48.58 -9.71
C GLN A 78 -5.39 49.78 -9.31
N LEU A 79 -5.88 50.63 -8.40
CA LEU A 79 -5.13 51.79 -7.91
C LEU A 79 -3.84 51.37 -7.18
N TYR A 80 -3.86 50.27 -6.43
CA TYR A 80 -2.66 49.71 -5.82
C TYR A 80 -1.67 49.19 -6.88
N ASN A 81 -2.16 48.50 -7.92
CA ASN A 81 -1.31 48.01 -9.01
C ASN A 81 -0.65 49.14 -9.80
N GLU A 82 -1.40 50.22 -10.07
CA GLU A 82 -0.84 51.45 -10.67
C GLU A 82 0.28 52.03 -9.79
N TYR A 83 0.05 52.14 -8.48
CA TYR A 83 1.06 52.61 -7.53
C TYR A 83 2.33 51.76 -7.55
N ILE A 84 2.19 50.43 -7.52
CA ILE A 84 3.34 49.52 -7.56
C ILE A 84 4.09 49.64 -8.90
N TYR A 85 3.37 49.78 -10.02
CA TYR A 85 4.00 50.00 -11.32
C TYR A 85 4.79 51.31 -11.34
N ASP A 86 4.19 52.43 -10.97
CA ASP A 86 4.87 53.73 -10.96
C ASP A 86 6.10 53.71 -10.04
N ALA A 87 5.98 53.11 -8.86
CA ALA A 87 7.10 52.90 -7.94
C ALA A 87 8.23 52.07 -8.59
N SER A 88 7.89 51.00 -9.33
CA SER A 88 8.89 50.18 -10.04
C SER A 88 9.60 50.94 -11.16
N GLN A 89 8.93 51.92 -11.76
CA GLN A 89 9.45 52.75 -12.86
C GLN A 89 10.08 54.06 -12.34
N HIS A 90 10.18 54.25 -11.02
CA HIS A 90 10.66 55.49 -10.40
C HIS A 90 9.85 56.73 -10.80
N ILE A 91 8.55 56.55 -11.06
CA ILE A 91 7.60 57.61 -11.38
C ILE A 91 6.95 58.12 -10.07
N ALA A 92 6.83 59.44 -9.94
CA ALA A 92 6.24 60.05 -8.75
C ALA A 92 4.73 59.77 -8.66
N TRP A 93 4.29 59.23 -7.52
CA TRP A 93 2.88 58.94 -7.25
C TRP A 93 2.17 60.13 -6.60
N ASN A 94 1.03 60.54 -7.15
CA ASN A 94 0.28 61.73 -6.71
C ASN A 94 -1.17 61.43 -6.23
N LYS A 95 -1.56 60.16 -6.15
CA LYS A 95 -2.89 59.74 -5.67
C LYS A 95 -2.79 59.16 -4.24
N PRO A 96 -3.89 58.93 -3.52
CA PRO A 96 -3.86 58.17 -2.27
C PRO A 96 -3.42 56.71 -2.51
N ILE A 97 -2.54 56.18 -1.66
CA ILE A 97 -2.10 54.78 -1.72
C ILE A 97 -3.14 53.91 -0.97
N PRO A 98 -3.76 52.92 -1.62
CA PRO A 98 -4.63 51.98 -0.94
C PRO A 98 -3.88 51.19 0.14
N ASN A 99 -4.52 50.99 1.31
CA ASN A 99 -3.94 50.15 2.35
C ASN A 99 -3.99 48.68 1.92
N TYR A 100 -2.82 48.10 1.63
CA TYR A 100 -2.64 46.71 1.23
C TYR A 100 -3.52 45.71 2.02
N ASN A 101 -3.56 45.82 3.35
CA ASN A 101 -4.28 44.87 4.21
C ASN A 101 -5.81 44.99 4.15
N ASN A 102 -6.35 45.98 3.42
CA ASN A 102 -7.77 46.24 3.28
C ASN A 102 -8.27 46.11 1.82
N VAL A 103 -7.36 45.89 0.86
CA VAL A 103 -7.71 45.66 -0.55
C VAL A 103 -7.97 44.17 -0.76
N LEU A 104 -8.91 43.79 -1.64
CA LEU A 104 -9.34 42.40 -1.86
C LEU A 104 -9.76 41.65 -0.58
N LYS A 105 -10.13 42.39 0.48
CA LYS A 105 -10.50 41.82 1.76
C LYS A 105 -12.01 41.69 1.86
N VAL A 106 -12.50 40.46 1.79
CA VAL A 106 -13.93 40.14 1.94
C VAL A 106 -14.31 39.77 3.37
N ASP A 107 -13.35 39.33 4.18
CA ASP A 107 -13.55 38.97 5.58
C ASP A 107 -12.30 39.20 6.45
N SER A 108 -12.34 38.77 7.71
CA SER A 108 -11.24 38.92 8.65
C SER A 108 -10.09 37.93 8.45
N THR A 109 -10.22 36.93 7.57
CA THR A 109 -9.18 35.91 7.35
C THR A 109 -8.03 36.41 6.49
N GLY A 110 -8.25 37.47 5.71
CA GLY A 110 -7.24 38.01 4.80
C GLY A 110 -7.05 37.19 3.52
N MET A 111 -7.97 36.27 3.20
CA MET A 111 -7.97 35.56 1.94
C MET A 111 -8.33 36.50 0.78
N MET A 112 -7.47 36.58 -0.24
CA MET A 112 -7.69 37.33 -1.47
C MET A 112 -8.49 36.52 -2.50
N GLY A 113 -8.30 35.20 -2.51
CA GLY A 113 -8.77 34.31 -3.57
C GLY A 113 -8.13 32.93 -3.46
N PHE A 114 -8.08 32.18 -4.55
CA PHE A 114 -7.44 30.86 -4.58
C PHE A 114 -6.79 30.55 -5.94
N ILE A 115 -5.86 29.59 -5.94
CA ILE A 115 -5.13 29.13 -7.13
C ILE A 115 -5.43 27.66 -7.45
N THR A 116 -5.54 27.36 -8.74
CA THR A 116 -5.68 26.01 -9.27
C THR A 116 -4.66 25.74 -10.39
N ILE A 117 -3.95 24.61 -10.30
CA ILE A 117 -2.93 24.16 -11.27
C ILE A 117 -3.26 22.71 -11.68
N PRO A 118 -4.04 22.51 -12.76
CA PRO A 118 -4.59 21.21 -13.13
C PRO A 118 -3.54 20.11 -13.34
N GLN A 119 -2.41 20.46 -13.95
CA GLN A 119 -1.36 19.54 -14.39
C GLN A 119 -0.65 18.82 -13.24
N ILE A 120 -0.67 19.43 -12.04
CA ILE A 120 -0.05 18.88 -10.83
C ILE A 120 -1.05 18.64 -9.71
N LYS A 121 -2.36 18.70 -10.02
CA LYS A 121 -3.49 18.47 -9.10
C LYS A 121 -3.47 19.39 -7.87
N VAL A 122 -2.99 20.61 -8.05
CA VAL A 122 -3.19 21.67 -7.06
C VAL A 122 -4.58 22.22 -7.31
N ASN A 123 -5.49 21.97 -6.38
CA ASN A 123 -6.89 22.38 -6.50
C ASN A 123 -7.22 23.33 -5.35
N ASP A 124 -7.59 24.55 -5.71
CA ASP A 124 -8.25 25.52 -4.83
C ASP A 124 -7.46 25.82 -3.55
N ILE A 125 -6.16 26.09 -3.69
CA ILE A 125 -5.33 26.53 -2.56
C ILE A 125 -5.59 28.01 -2.29
N PRO A 126 -5.96 28.40 -1.06
CA PRO A 126 -6.19 29.80 -0.72
C PRO A 126 -4.95 30.68 -0.89
N ILE A 127 -5.18 31.91 -1.36
CA ILE A 127 -4.20 32.98 -1.45
C ILE A 127 -4.51 34.01 -0.36
N TYR A 128 -3.54 34.36 0.46
CA TYR A 128 -3.68 35.27 1.59
C TYR A 128 -2.77 36.50 1.45
N HIS A 129 -3.11 37.56 2.18
CA HIS A 129 -2.23 38.72 2.33
C HIS A 129 -0.95 38.38 3.10
N GLY A 130 0.18 38.81 2.57
CA GLY A 130 1.51 38.65 3.17
C GLY A 130 2.16 37.31 2.87
N ASP A 131 3.41 37.18 3.31
CA ASP A 131 4.31 36.07 3.05
C ASP A 131 5.02 35.59 4.33
N SER A 132 4.47 35.92 5.51
CA SER A 132 4.98 35.41 6.79
C SER A 132 4.80 33.90 6.93
N GLU A 133 5.61 33.26 7.79
CA GLU A 133 5.51 31.82 8.05
C GLU A 133 4.11 31.38 8.48
N THR A 134 3.41 32.21 9.27
CA THR A 134 2.02 31.94 9.67
C THR A 134 1.09 31.88 8.45
N ILE A 135 1.28 32.77 7.48
CA ILE A 135 0.46 32.83 6.26
C ILE A 135 0.82 31.68 5.31
N LEU A 136 2.11 31.42 5.09
CA LEU A 136 2.56 30.31 4.25
C LEU A 136 2.19 28.94 4.85
N GLY A 137 1.99 28.88 6.17
CA GLY A 137 1.43 27.72 6.86
C GLY A 137 -0.06 27.47 6.58
N LEU A 138 -0.81 28.47 6.10
CA LEU A 138 -2.23 28.38 5.74
C LEU A 138 -2.46 28.10 4.25
N GLY A 139 -1.52 28.48 3.39
CA GLY A 139 -1.68 28.34 1.95
C GLY A 139 -0.64 29.14 1.16
N VAL A 140 -1.10 29.80 0.11
CA VAL A 140 -0.27 30.68 -0.73
C VAL A 140 -0.27 32.07 -0.14
N GLY A 141 0.91 32.65 0.03
CA GLY A 141 1.07 34.06 0.38
C GLY A 141 1.09 34.94 -0.86
N HIS A 142 0.82 36.23 -0.67
CA HIS A 142 1.06 37.26 -1.66
C HIS A 142 2.17 38.19 -1.15
N VAL A 143 3.24 38.37 -1.93
CA VAL A 143 4.35 39.25 -1.53
C VAL A 143 3.88 40.71 -1.55
N PRO A 144 3.90 41.43 -0.41
CA PRO A 144 3.63 42.86 -0.40
C PRO A 144 4.60 43.59 -1.35
N GLN A 145 4.14 44.68 -1.96
CA GLN A 145 4.93 45.42 -2.99
C GLN A 145 5.10 44.69 -4.33
N SER A 146 4.42 43.56 -4.54
CA SER A 146 4.11 43.05 -5.89
C SER A 146 2.67 43.45 -6.29
N SER A 147 2.32 43.32 -7.57
CA SER A 147 0.96 43.60 -8.01
C SER A 147 -0.03 42.62 -7.39
N LEU A 148 -1.20 43.10 -6.97
CA LEU A 148 -2.30 42.27 -6.53
C LEU A 148 -2.78 41.34 -7.66
N PRO A 149 -3.27 40.14 -7.33
CA PRO A 149 -3.55 39.06 -8.29
C PRO A 149 -4.86 39.24 -9.08
N ILE A 150 -5.16 40.47 -9.51
CA ILE A 150 -6.31 40.82 -10.36
C ILE A 150 -5.93 40.92 -11.85
N GLY A 151 -4.63 40.80 -12.16
CA GLY A 151 -4.06 41.00 -13.49
C GLY A 151 -4.14 42.46 -13.97
N GLY A 152 -4.05 42.64 -15.28
CA GLY A 152 -4.03 43.96 -15.93
C GLY A 152 -2.67 44.27 -16.54
N ASN A 153 -2.65 45.25 -17.45
CA ASN A 153 -1.41 45.65 -18.10
C ASN A 153 -0.44 46.27 -17.09
N ASN A 154 0.86 46.04 -17.29
CA ASN A 154 1.93 46.49 -16.39
C ASN A 154 1.77 45.93 -14.97
N THR A 155 1.50 44.62 -14.85
CA THR A 155 1.37 43.97 -13.54
C THR A 155 2.26 42.73 -13.45
N HIS A 156 2.78 42.49 -12.24
CA HIS A 156 3.51 41.28 -11.90
C HIS A 156 3.20 40.89 -10.44
N ALA A 157 2.33 39.90 -10.25
CA ALA A 157 2.03 39.36 -8.92
C ALA A 157 3.02 38.26 -8.52
N VAL A 158 3.42 38.22 -7.26
CA VAL A 158 4.35 37.19 -6.75
C VAL A 158 3.67 36.40 -5.64
N LEU A 159 3.55 35.09 -5.86
CA LEU A 159 2.79 34.17 -5.01
C LEU A 159 3.69 33.06 -4.45
N PRO A 160 4.25 33.22 -3.25
CA PRO A 160 5.03 32.19 -2.57
C PRO A 160 4.15 31.13 -1.89
N ALA A 161 4.61 29.87 -1.91
CA ALA A 161 4.12 28.83 -1.02
C ALA A 161 5.22 27.82 -0.69
N HIS A 162 5.05 27.07 0.40
CA HIS A 162 6.04 26.05 0.77
C HIS A 162 6.09 24.88 -0.23
N SER A 163 7.24 24.21 -0.24
CA SER A 163 7.49 22.92 -0.88
C SER A 163 8.01 21.92 0.15
N GLY A 164 7.64 20.65 0.02
CA GLY A 164 8.19 19.56 0.84
C GLY A 164 7.61 19.46 2.25
N ARG A 165 6.47 20.10 2.52
CA ARG A 165 5.77 19.88 3.78
C ARG A 165 5.15 18.48 3.78
N VAL A 166 5.24 17.81 4.91
CA VAL A 166 4.57 16.52 5.14
C VAL A 166 3.04 16.70 5.19
N ASN A 167 2.61 17.90 5.58
CA ASN A 167 1.21 18.30 5.75
C ASN A 167 0.89 19.41 4.73
N ASP A 168 0.14 19.06 3.69
CA ASP A 168 -0.15 19.83 2.48
C ASP A 168 1.01 19.89 1.47
N THR A 169 0.75 19.40 0.27
CA THR A 169 1.73 19.42 -0.82
C THR A 169 1.96 20.83 -1.36
N LEU A 170 1.04 21.78 -1.23
CA LEU A 170 1.18 23.16 -1.73
C LEU A 170 1.93 23.23 -3.09
N PHE A 171 3.09 23.91 -3.16
CA PHE A 171 3.92 24.01 -4.37
C PHE A 171 5.04 22.97 -4.46
N THR A 172 4.94 21.84 -3.75
CA THR A 172 5.93 20.74 -3.78
C THR A 172 6.17 20.20 -5.19
N ASN A 173 5.13 20.13 -6.03
CA ASN A 173 5.24 19.59 -7.39
C ASN A 173 5.40 20.67 -8.46
N LEU A 174 5.72 21.92 -8.07
CA LEU A 174 5.88 23.03 -9.02
C LEU A 174 7.02 22.76 -10.02
N ASP A 175 8.02 21.95 -9.62
CA ASP A 175 9.12 21.48 -10.48
C ASP A 175 8.70 20.56 -11.63
N LYS A 176 7.47 20.03 -11.60
CA LYS A 176 6.93 19.16 -12.65
C LYS A 176 6.28 19.92 -13.81
N LEU A 177 6.04 21.22 -13.62
CA LEU A 177 5.44 22.08 -14.63
C LEU A 177 6.43 22.35 -15.77
N LYS A 178 5.89 22.66 -16.94
CA LYS A 178 6.65 23.00 -18.15
C LYS A 178 6.05 24.22 -18.82
N ASN A 179 6.86 24.88 -19.66
CA ASN A 179 6.35 25.94 -20.53
C ASN A 179 5.15 25.45 -21.35
N GLY A 180 4.10 26.25 -21.37
CA GLY A 180 2.79 25.95 -21.95
C GLY A 180 1.77 25.41 -20.95
N ASP A 181 2.19 24.81 -19.83
CA ASP A 181 1.26 24.46 -18.76
C ASP A 181 0.58 25.73 -18.20
N VAL A 182 -0.55 25.57 -17.50
CA VAL A 182 -1.38 26.69 -17.07
C VAL A 182 -1.72 26.63 -15.60
N PHE A 183 -2.07 27.79 -15.06
CA PHE A 183 -2.72 27.91 -13.76
C PHE A 183 -3.82 28.97 -13.82
N TYR A 184 -4.72 28.89 -12.85
CA TYR A 184 -5.89 29.74 -12.71
C TYR A 184 -5.85 30.45 -11.37
N LEU A 185 -6.12 31.75 -11.38
CA LEU A 185 -6.37 32.54 -10.19
C LEU A 185 -7.85 32.89 -10.13
N HIS A 186 -8.46 32.69 -8.97
CA HIS A 186 -9.83 33.04 -8.69
C HIS A 186 -9.84 34.11 -7.60
N VAL A 187 -10.22 35.33 -7.96
CA VAL A 187 -10.15 36.50 -7.08
C VAL A 187 -11.43 37.30 -7.25
N LEU A 188 -12.20 37.45 -6.17
CA LEU A 188 -13.57 37.97 -6.22
C LEU A 188 -14.41 37.18 -7.25
N ASP A 189 -15.08 37.85 -8.18
CA ASP A 189 -15.82 37.22 -9.27
C ASP A 189 -14.96 37.00 -10.54
N LEU A 190 -13.63 37.21 -10.46
CA LEU A 190 -12.71 37.04 -11.59
C LEU A 190 -12.11 35.64 -11.63
N THR A 191 -12.05 35.06 -12.82
CA THR A 191 -11.18 33.91 -13.12
C THR A 191 -10.15 34.31 -14.16
N LEU A 192 -8.88 34.25 -13.77
CA LEU A 192 -7.74 34.67 -14.56
C LEU A 192 -6.92 33.44 -14.93
N LYS A 193 -6.56 33.33 -16.21
CA LYS A 193 -5.80 32.19 -16.73
C LYS A 193 -4.42 32.65 -17.16
N TYR A 194 -3.39 31.95 -16.69
CA TYR A 194 -2.00 32.20 -17.02
C TYR A 194 -1.38 30.98 -17.67
N LYS A 195 -0.54 31.21 -18.69
CA LYS A 195 0.23 30.18 -19.38
C LYS A 195 1.70 30.38 -19.05
N ILE A 196 2.33 29.33 -18.55
CA ILE A 196 3.73 29.33 -18.14
C ILE A 196 4.62 29.53 -19.36
N ASP A 197 5.52 30.50 -19.30
CA ASP A 197 6.45 30.85 -20.36
C ASP A 197 7.91 30.91 -19.88
N ASP A 198 8.16 31.11 -18.58
CA ASP A 198 9.48 31.09 -17.97
C ASP A 198 9.53 30.23 -16.69
N ILE A 199 10.61 29.45 -16.54
CA ILE A 199 10.89 28.65 -15.35
C ILE A 199 12.37 28.81 -15.01
N ARG A 200 12.64 29.28 -13.79
CA ARG A 200 14.02 29.60 -13.35
C ARG A 200 14.32 29.09 -11.96
N ILE A 201 15.57 28.75 -11.75
CA ILE A 201 16.11 28.49 -10.41
C ILE A 201 17.09 29.61 -10.08
N VAL A 202 16.82 30.32 -8.99
CA VAL A 202 17.61 31.50 -8.57
C VAL A 202 18.07 31.36 -7.12
N VAL A 203 19.07 32.14 -6.73
CA VAL A 203 19.43 32.29 -5.31
C VAL A 203 18.41 33.19 -4.59
N PRO A 204 18.18 33.06 -3.26
CA PRO A 204 17.07 33.74 -2.58
C PRO A 204 17.05 35.27 -2.69
N ASN A 205 18.21 35.92 -2.85
CA ASN A 205 18.34 37.38 -2.98
C ASN A 205 18.26 37.88 -4.45
N GLN A 206 18.16 36.98 -5.42
CA GLN A 206 18.06 37.34 -6.83
C GLN A 206 16.59 37.57 -7.22
N VAL A 207 16.14 38.81 -7.04
CA VAL A 207 14.74 39.23 -7.23
C VAL A 207 14.47 39.98 -8.54
N SER A 208 15.50 40.21 -9.36
CA SER A 208 15.37 41.03 -10.59
C SER A 208 14.36 40.50 -11.60
N SER A 209 14.14 39.18 -11.64
CA SER A 209 13.13 38.56 -12.51
C SER A 209 11.70 38.71 -12.01
N LEU A 210 11.50 39.29 -10.82
CA LEU A 210 10.18 39.55 -10.24
C LEU A 210 9.70 40.98 -10.47
N SER A 211 10.50 41.81 -11.16
CA SER A 211 10.13 43.18 -11.50
C SER A 211 8.98 43.23 -12.51
N ILE A 212 8.22 44.33 -12.49
CA ILE A 212 7.14 44.54 -13.46
C ILE A 212 7.73 44.82 -14.84
N GLU A 213 7.22 44.10 -15.84
CA GLU A 213 7.55 44.32 -17.24
C GLU A 213 6.47 45.16 -17.92
N LYS A 214 6.88 46.27 -18.54
CA LYS A 214 5.97 47.16 -19.26
C LYS A 214 5.25 46.40 -20.38
N GLY A 215 3.93 46.53 -20.43
CA GLY A 215 3.08 45.90 -21.45
C GLY A 215 2.63 44.48 -21.12
N ARG A 216 3.04 43.91 -19.97
CA ARG A 216 2.77 42.51 -19.62
C ARG A 216 1.87 42.38 -18.37
N ASP A 217 1.15 41.26 -18.30
CA ASP A 217 0.35 40.81 -17.14
C ASP A 217 0.92 39.46 -16.71
N LEU A 218 1.73 39.48 -15.65
CA LEU A 218 2.54 38.37 -15.20
C LEU A 218 2.17 37.92 -13.79
N VAL A 219 2.32 36.63 -13.54
CA VAL A 219 2.28 36.06 -12.19
C VAL A 219 3.42 35.07 -12.05
N THR A 220 4.23 35.24 -11.00
CA THR A 220 5.28 34.28 -10.64
C THR A 220 4.90 33.51 -9.39
N LEU A 221 4.85 32.19 -9.53
CA LEU A 221 4.74 31.24 -8.42
C LEU A 221 6.13 30.95 -7.87
N VAL A 222 6.30 31.07 -6.56
CA VAL A 222 7.61 30.95 -5.90
C VAL A 222 7.60 29.81 -4.88
N THR A 223 8.63 28.97 -4.93
CA THR A 223 8.83 27.99 -3.86
C THR A 223 10.31 27.71 -3.59
N CYS A 224 10.60 26.99 -2.51
CA CYS A 224 11.96 26.57 -2.17
C CYS A 224 12.42 25.43 -3.09
N TYR A 225 13.70 25.41 -3.42
CA TYR A 225 14.26 24.37 -4.28
C TYR A 225 15.74 24.10 -3.96
N PRO A 226 16.26 22.89 -4.22
CA PRO A 226 15.53 21.62 -4.36
C PRO A 226 14.78 21.28 -3.08
N THR A 227 13.62 20.63 -3.20
CA THR A 227 12.81 20.23 -2.03
C THR A 227 13.62 19.40 -1.04
N GLY A 228 13.63 19.81 0.23
CA GLY A 228 14.42 19.18 1.30
C GLY A 228 15.80 19.80 1.54
N ILE A 229 16.33 20.56 0.58
CA ILE A 229 17.56 21.36 0.73
C ILE A 229 17.21 22.84 0.88
N ASN A 230 16.28 23.35 0.05
CA ASN A 230 15.66 24.67 0.16
C ASN A 230 16.61 25.89 0.12
N ASN A 231 17.82 25.73 -0.45
CA ASN A 231 18.83 26.78 -0.55
C ASN A 231 18.67 27.72 -1.76
N LYS A 232 17.79 27.38 -2.70
CA LYS A 232 17.44 28.18 -3.88
C LYS A 232 15.93 28.41 -3.93
N ARG A 233 15.50 29.18 -4.92
CA ARG A 233 14.09 29.40 -5.25
C ARG A 233 13.80 28.91 -6.66
N LEU A 234 12.69 28.21 -6.81
CA LEU A 234 12.09 27.89 -8.10
C LEU A 234 11.05 28.97 -8.38
N LEU A 235 11.21 29.67 -9.49
CA LEU A 235 10.29 30.66 -10.02
C LEU A 235 9.60 30.08 -11.25
N VAL A 236 8.27 30.05 -11.24
CA VAL A 236 7.46 29.64 -12.38
C VAL A 236 6.58 30.81 -12.76
N THR A 237 6.91 31.47 -13.86
CA THR A 237 6.23 32.67 -14.34
C THR A 237 5.25 32.30 -15.45
N GLY A 238 4.04 32.82 -15.34
CA GLY A 238 3.03 32.72 -16.39
C GLY A 238 2.57 34.08 -16.85
N GLU A 239 2.27 34.17 -18.13
CA GLU A 239 1.69 35.34 -18.77
C GLU A 239 0.19 35.14 -19.00
N ARG A 240 -0.57 36.21 -18.85
CA ARG A 240 -2.02 36.21 -19.00
C ARG A 240 -2.45 35.73 -20.37
N VAL A 241 -3.43 34.83 -20.40
CA VAL A 241 -4.07 34.37 -21.64
C VAL A 241 -5.60 34.42 -21.53
N PRO A 242 -6.32 34.57 -22.66
CA PRO A 242 -7.80 34.54 -22.65
C PRO A 242 -8.34 33.19 -22.16
N ILE A 243 -9.35 33.24 -21.28
CA ILE A 243 -9.92 32.04 -20.64
C ILE A 243 -10.59 31.08 -21.64
N ALA A 244 -11.19 31.62 -22.71
CA ALA A 244 -11.90 30.85 -23.73
C ALA A 244 -11.00 29.88 -24.51
N LYS A 245 -9.68 30.04 -24.47
CA LYS A 245 -8.74 29.12 -25.11
C LYS A 245 -8.51 27.91 -24.23
N VAL A 246 -9.21 26.80 -24.46
CA VAL A 246 -8.88 25.51 -23.83
C VAL A 246 -7.59 24.98 -24.47
N LEU A 247 -6.51 24.92 -23.71
CA LEU A 247 -5.21 24.44 -24.17
C LEU A 247 -5.14 22.91 -23.97
N PRO A 248 -4.66 22.15 -24.97
CA PRO A 248 -4.52 20.68 -24.84
C PRO A 248 -3.71 20.25 -23.61
N GLN A 249 -2.78 21.09 -23.18
CA GLN A 249 -1.89 20.88 -22.03
C GLN A 249 -2.62 20.86 -20.68
N GLU A 250 -3.85 21.38 -20.58
CA GLU A 250 -4.66 21.36 -19.35
C GLU A 250 -5.05 19.96 -18.89
N LYS A 251 -5.17 19.02 -19.82
CA LYS A 251 -5.55 17.63 -19.52
C LYS A 251 -4.33 16.77 -19.16
N VAL A 252 -3.11 17.29 -19.33
CA VAL A 252 -1.89 16.52 -19.13
C VAL A 252 -1.57 16.48 -17.63
N GLN A 253 -1.65 15.29 -17.06
CA GLN A 253 -1.24 15.05 -15.68
C GLN A 253 0.26 14.77 -15.62
N ARG A 254 1.04 15.70 -15.05
CA ARG A 254 2.51 15.61 -14.95
C ARG A 254 2.96 14.69 -13.80
N ASN A 255 2.14 14.53 -12.77
CA ASN A 255 2.45 13.72 -11.59
C ASN A 255 1.51 12.50 -11.44
N GLN A 256 1.65 11.52 -12.34
CA GLN A 256 0.81 10.31 -12.32
C GLN A 256 1.30 9.27 -11.28
N PHE A 257 2.62 9.16 -11.08
CA PHE A 257 3.25 8.15 -10.23
C PHE A 257 3.93 8.78 -9.01
N GLY A 258 3.19 9.62 -8.28
CA GLY A 258 3.67 10.26 -7.04
C GLY A 258 3.68 9.32 -5.83
N TYR A 259 3.96 9.89 -4.66
CA TYR A 259 4.02 9.16 -3.37
C TYR A 259 2.80 8.25 -3.14
N ASN A 260 1.59 8.79 -3.31
CA ASN A 260 0.34 8.06 -3.08
C ASN A 260 0.24 6.79 -3.94
N PHE A 261 0.66 6.86 -5.21
CA PHE A 261 0.61 5.71 -6.12
C PHE A 261 1.52 4.59 -5.61
N TRP A 262 2.78 4.91 -5.27
CA TRP A 262 3.74 3.91 -4.81
C TRP A 262 3.39 3.30 -3.45
N VAL A 263 2.86 4.10 -2.53
CA VAL A 263 2.37 3.59 -1.23
C VAL A 263 1.16 2.67 -1.44
N MET A 264 0.19 3.05 -2.28
CA MET A 264 -0.98 2.22 -2.57
C MET A 264 -0.58 0.91 -3.28
N LEU A 265 0.30 0.99 -4.28
CA LEU A 265 0.79 -0.19 -4.99
C LEU A 265 1.57 -1.13 -4.06
N GLY A 266 2.52 -0.60 -3.30
CA GLY A 266 3.35 -1.37 -2.37
C GLY A 266 2.52 -2.03 -1.27
N SER A 267 1.60 -1.28 -0.66
CA SER A 267 0.70 -1.84 0.37
C SER A 267 -0.28 -2.87 -0.20
N GLY A 268 -0.79 -2.68 -1.42
CA GLY A 268 -1.60 -3.66 -2.12
C GLY A 268 -0.86 -4.96 -2.41
N LEU A 269 0.40 -4.88 -2.86
CA LEU A 269 1.25 -6.06 -3.08
C LEU A 269 1.55 -6.81 -1.77
N LEU A 270 1.84 -6.09 -0.69
CA LEU A 270 2.07 -6.71 0.63
C LEU A 270 0.81 -7.42 1.15
N LEU A 271 -0.37 -6.81 0.99
CA LEU A 271 -1.65 -7.44 1.32
C LEU A 271 -1.88 -8.71 0.51
N LEU A 272 -1.64 -8.67 -0.80
CA LEU A 272 -1.79 -9.82 -1.68
C LEU A 272 -0.85 -10.96 -1.28
N LEU A 273 0.42 -10.68 -0.99
CA LEU A 273 1.37 -11.68 -0.49
C LEU A 273 0.94 -12.27 0.86
N GLY A 274 0.42 -11.43 1.76
CA GLY A 274 -0.13 -11.87 3.04
C GLY A 274 -1.33 -12.82 2.87
N LEU A 275 -2.25 -12.50 1.94
CA LEU A 275 -3.39 -13.34 1.60
C LEU A 275 -2.96 -14.67 0.96
N LEU A 276 -2.00 -14.64 0.03
CA LEU A 276 -1.45 -15.86 -0.58
C LEU A 276 -0.76 -16.75 0.45
N TYR A 277 -0.02 -16.16 1.39
CA TYR A 277 0.59 -16.90 2.49
C TYR A 277 -0.46 -17.51 3.43
N LEU A 278 -1.52 -16.76 3.76
CA LEU A 278 -2.63 -17.26 4.57
C LEU A 278 -3.38 -18.40 3.86
N LEU A 279 -3.64 -18.25 2.56
CA LEU A 279 -4.23 -19.28 1.72
C LEU A 279 -3.33 -20.51 1.63
N TRP A 280 -2.01 -20.33 1.49
CA TRP A 280 -1.04 -21.43 1.57
C TRP A 280 -1.03 -22.11 2.94
N LEU A 281 -1.20 -21.39 4.05
CA LEU A 281 -1.34 -21.99 5.38
C LEU A 281 -2.66 -22.77 5.53
N LEU A 282 -3.76 -22.26 4.99
CA LEU A 282 -5.07 -22.92 5.01
C LEU A 282 -5.09 -24.19 4.13
N LEU A 283 -4.42 -24.12 2.97
CA LEU A 283 -4.26 -25.21 2.00
C LEU A 283 -3.02 -26.09 2.28
N GLY A 284 -2.21 -25.73 3.28
CA GLY A 284 -0.92 -26.35 3.62
C GLY A 284 -1.03 -27.86 3.68
N SER A 285 -0.10 -28.54 2.99
CA SER A 285 -0.23 -29.91 2.49
C SER A 285 -0.78 -30.92 3.51
N ARG A 286 -2.07 -31.18 3.41
CA ARG A 286 -2.75 -32.29 4.08
C ARG A 286 -2.44 -33.57 3.30
N HIS A 287 -1.20 -34.06 3.39
CA HIS A 287 -0.77 -35.28 2.71
C HIS A 287 -1.75 -36.42 3.00
N LYS A 288 -2.20 -37.07 1.93
CA LYS A 288 -3.03 -38.28 2.03
C LYS A 288 -2.09 -39.43 2.35
N LEU A 289 -2.46 -40.22 3.33
CA LEU A 289 -1.79 -41.46 3.68
C LEU A 289 -2.59 -42.63 3.14
N TYR A 290 -1.91 -43.67 2.68
CA TYR A 290 -2.51 -44.82 2.00
C TYR A 290 -2.13 -46.10 2.74
N HIS A 291 -3.12 -46.95 3.03
CA HIS A 291 -2.98 -48.29 3.61
C HIS A 291 -3.67 -49.31 2.71
N VAL A 292 -3.12 -50.51 2.60
CA VAL A 292 -3.72 -51.60 1.83
C VAL A 292 -4.33 -52.64 2.78
N ALA A 293 -5.58 -53.04 2.52
CA ALA A 293 -6.24 -54.12 3.24
C ALA A 293 -7.25 -54.85 2.33
N ASP A 294 -7.71 -56.01 2.76
CA ASP A 294 -8.78 -56.79 2.10
C ASP A 294 -10.20 -56.23 2.36
N ARG A 295 -10.31 -55.30 3.33
CA ARG A 295 -11.56 -54.64 3.67
C ARG A 295 -11.42 -53.13 3.81
N LYS A 296 -12.56 -52.46 3.82
CA LYS A 296 -12.68 -51.05 4.16
C LYS A 296 -12.47 -50.87 5.67
N ILE A 297 -11.51 -50.04 6.07
CA ILE A 297 -11.16 -49.80 7.48
C ILE A 297 -11.40 -48.33 7.81
N GLU A 298 -12.55 -48.01 8.39
CA GLU A 298 -12.86 -46.63 8.81
C GLU A 298 -12.26 -46.29 10.17
N GLU A 299 -12.25 -47.27 11.08
CA GLU A 299 -11.69 -47.18 12.44
C GLU A 299 -10.61 -48.27 12.61
N PRO A 300 -9.33 -47.94 12.35
CA PRO A 300 -8.26 -48.92 12.44
C PRO A 300 -7.94 -49.28 13.89
N LYS A 301 -7.77 -50.57 14.16
CA LYS A 301 -7.20 -51.11 15.41
C LYS A 301 -5.85 -51.76 15.11
N LEU A 302 -5.00 -51.92 16.12
CA LEU A 302 -3.70 -52.62 15.93
C LEU A 302 -3.86 -54.05 15.41
N SER A 303 -4.98 -54.71 15.70
CA SER A 303 -5.30 -56.06 15.20
C SER A 303 -5.66 -56.12 13.71
N ASP A 304 -6.03 -54.99 13.10
CA ASP A 304 -6.59 -54.94 11.74
C ASP A 304 -5.53 -54.90 10.63
N GLY A 305 -4.25 -55.06 10.97
CA GLY A 305 -3.16 -55.00 10.01
C GLY A 305 -1.78 -55.06 10.63
N GLN A 306 -1.48 -56.12 11.37
CA GLN A 306 -0.11 -56.44 11.78
C GLN A 306 0.72 -56.80 10.54
N LEU A 307 1.28 -55.80 9.88
CA LEU A 307 2.38 -56.00 8.96
C LEU A 307 3.67 -55.90 9.78
N ARG A 308 4.51 -56.95 9.75
CA ARG A 308 5.92 -56.83 10.17
C ARG A 308 6.68 -56.16 9.02
N GLY A 309 6.83 -54.85 9.12
CA GLY A 309 7.59 -54.04 8.17
C GLY A 309 8.94 -53.58 8.73
N GLU A 310 9.59 -52.66 8.02
CA GLU A 310 10.92 -52.10 8.36
C GLU A 310 10.97 -51.47 9.76
N PHE A 311 9.83 -50.99 10.29
CA PHE A 311 9.72 -50.39 11.62
C PHE A 311 9.14 -51.35 12.69
N GLY A 312 9.09 -52.66 12.44
CA GLY A 312 8.50 -53.65 13.36
C GLY A 312 6.98 -53.78 13.24
N GLU A 313 6.30 -54.29 14.28
CA GLU A 313 4.83 -54.43 14.27
C GLU A 313 4.13 -53.07 14.41
N GLY A 314 3.09 -52.85 13.60
CA GLY A 314 2.27 -51.65 13.63
C GLY A 314 1.37 -51.52 12.40
N PHE A 315 0.59 -50.45 12.35
CA PHE A 315 -0.27 -50.11 11.23
C PHE A 315 0.47 -49.22 10.23
N TYR A 316 0.78 -49.78 9.06
CA TYR A 316 1.62 -49.14 8.05
C TYR A 316 0.83 -48.28 7.06
N LEU A 317 1.35 -47.09 6.82
CA LEU A 317 0.81 -46.09 5.91
C LEU A 317 1.95 -45.52 5.05
N THR A 318 1.65 -45.08 3.84
CA THR A 318 2.61 -44.34 2.99
C THR A 318 1.99 -43.05 2.45
N ASP A 319 2.80 -42.03 2.21
CA ASP A 319 2.38 -40.80 1.51
C ASP A 319 2.37 -40.94 -0.03
N SER A 320 2.80 -42.08 -0.57
CA SER A 320 2.86 -42.34 -2.01
C SER A 320 1.81 -43.32 -2.47
N LYS A 321 0.88 -42.85 -3.33
CA LYS A 321 -0.09 -43.72 -4.00
C LYS A 321 0.59 -44.81 -4.85
N LYS A 322 1.76 -44.51 -5.44
CA LYS A 322 2.52 -45.49 -6.25
C LYS A 322 2.99 -46.65 -5.38
N LEU A 323 3.55 -46.35 -4.20
CA LEU A 323 4.02 -47.39 -3.28
C LEU A 323 2.85 -48.19 -2.71
N ALA A 324 1.72 -47.54 -2.40
CA ALA A 324 0.52 -48.24 -1.94
C ALA A 324 0.00 -49.25 -2.97
N ASN A 325 0.07 -48.94 -4.28
CA ASN A 325 -0.26 -49.93 -5.31
C ASN A 325 0.75 -51.09 -5.36
N GLN A 326 2.04 -50.84 -5.14
CA GLN A 326 3.05 -51.90 -5.06
C GLN A 326 2.79 -52.83 -3.87
N TRP A 327 2.50 -52.27 -2.70
CA TRP A 327 2.10 -53.05 -1.52
C TRP A 327 0.85 -53.91 -1.76
N LEU A 328 -0.10 -53.39 -2.54
CA LEU A 328 -1.30 -54.11 -2.94
C LEU A 328 -0.97 -55.32 -3.81
N ASP A 329 -0.12 -55.14 -4.83
CA ASP A 329 0.30 -56.25 -5.69
C ASP A 329 1.11 -57.30 -4.91
N GLU A 330 2.00 -56.88 -4.01
CA GLU A 330 2.78 -57.76 -3.14
C GLU A 330 1.89 -58.56 -2.16
N GLN A 331 0.89 -57.92 -1.56
CA GLN A 331 -0.02 -58.57 -0.62
C GLN A 331 -0.93 -59.59 -1.33
N ALA A 332 -1.41 -59.26 -2.53
CA ALA A 332 -2.19 -60.17 -3.36
C ALA A 332 -1.39 -61.44 -3.71
N HIS A 333 -0.13 -61.27 -4.12
CA HIS A 333 0.76 -62.40 -4.42
C HIS A 333 1.02 -63.27 -3.19
N LYS A 334 1.28 -62.66 -2.02
CA LYS A 334 1.55 -63.41 -0.77
C LYS A 334 0.34 -64.21 -0.29
N LYS A 335 -0.88 -63.69 -0.45
CA LYS A 335 -2.11 -64.37 -0.04
C LYS A 335 -2.72 -65.27 -1.12
N ASN A 336 -2.10 -65.36 -2.30
CA ASN A 336 -2.65 -66.04 -3.49
C ASN A 336 -4.09 -65.57 -3.81
N GLN A 337 -4.34 -64.27 -3.68
CA GLN A 337 -5.64 -63.62 -3.90
C GLN A 337 -5.59 -62.73 -5.13
N ASN A 338 -6.76 -62.46 -5.73
CA ASN A 338 -6.84 -61.52 -6.84
C ASN A 338 -6.56 -60.09 -6.33
N PRO A 339 -5.60 -59.34 -6.91
CA PRO A 339 -5.36 -57.94 -6.56
C PRO A 339 -6.60 -57.05 -6.58
N ASP A 340 -7.63 -57.41 -7.36
CA ASP A 340 -8.87 -56.65 -7.50
C ASP A 340 -9.79 -56.75 -6.27
N GLU A 341 -9.56 -57.73 -5.39
CA GLU A 341 -10.26 -57.89 -4.11
C GLU A 341 -9.67 -57.01 -3.00
N LEU A 342 -8.44 -56.49 -3.20
CA LEU A 342 -7.78 -55.61 -2.25
C LEU A 342 -8.18 -54.14 -2.44
N LEU A 343 -8.13 -53.42 -1.32
CA LEU A 343 -8.59 -52.04 -1.20
C LEU A 343 -7.50 -51.14 -0.65
N ILE A 344 -7.42 -49.90 -1.17
CA ILE A 344 -6.53 -48.86 -0.65
C ILE A 344 -7.35 -47.88 0.17
N ASN A 345 -7.21 -47.97 1.49
CA ASN A 345 -7.81 -47.06 2.46
C ASN A 345 -6.98 -45.76 2.52
N VAL A 346 -7.63 -44.61 2.34
CA VAL A 346 -7.01 -43.29 2.30
C VAL A 346 -7.34 -42.53 3.58
N TYR A 347 -6.30 -42.11 4.28
CA TYR A 347 -6.37 -41.39 5.53
C TYR A 347 -5.72 -40.01 5.45
N ARG A 348 -5.97 -39.22 6.48
CA ARG A 348 -5.28 -37.96 6.75
C ARG A 348 -4.81 -37.97 8.18
N LEU A 349 -3.52 -37.72 8.38
CA LEU A 349 -2.98 -37.50 9.71
C LEU A 349 -3.30 -36.06 10.14
N LYS A 350 -4.13 -35.91 11.17
CA LYS A 350 -4.38 -34.62 11.82
C LYS A 350 -3.10 -34.18 12.55
N LYS A 351 -3.04 -32.90 12.94
CA LYS A 351 -1.92 -32.37 13.71
C LYS A 351 -1.74 -33.19 14.99
N ILE A 352 -0.63 -33.90 15.05
CA ILE A 352 -0.25 -34.75 16.17
C ILE A 352 0.20 -33.84 17.33
N LYS A 353 -0.59 -33.79 18.40
CA LYS A 353 -0.25 -33.08 19.64
C LYS A 353 -0.05 -34.14 20.72
N ASN A 354 1.04 -34.06 21.47
CA ASN A 354 1.35 -34.92 22.63
C ASN A 354 1.62 -36.41 22.34
N LEU A 355 1.68 -36.84 21.09
CA LEU A 355 2.08 -38.21 20.72
C LEU A 355 3.61 -38.36 20.75
N SER A 356 4.13 -39.41 21.39
CA SER A 356 5.55 -39.78 21.28
C SER A 356 5.84 -40.20 19.84
N ARG A 357 6.88 -39.62 19.22
CA ARG A 357 7.18 -39.85 17.81
C ARG A 357 8.66 -39.85 17.51
N TRP A 358 9.02 -40.62 16.50
CA TRP A 358 10.36 -40.61 15.93
C TRP A 358 10.28 -40.36 14.41
N ILE A 359 11.10 -39.43 13.91
CA ILE A 359 11.01 -38.96 12.52
C ILE A 359 12.39 -38.97 11.88
N PHE A 360 12.59 -39.88 10.94
CA PHE A 360 13.74 -39.89 10.05
C PHE A 360 13.40 -39.09 8.80
N LYS A 361 14.03 -37.93 8.61
CA LYS A 361 13.76 -37.11 7.42
C LYS A 361 14.44 -37.65 6.16
N ASP A 362 15.56 -38.35 6.31
CA ASP A 362 16.45 -38.82 5.24
C ASP A 362 17.08 -40.16 5.64
N LYS A 363 17.65 -40.90 4.67
CA LYS A 363 18.32 -42.21 4.88
C LYS A 363 19.70 -42.03 5.53
N THR A 364 19.72 -41.51 6.76
CA THR A 364 20.96 -41.28 7.52
C THR A 364 21.49 -42.58 8.15
N GLU A 365 22.74 -42.56 8.62
CA GLU A 365 23.34 -43.67 9.38
C GLU A 365 22.48 -44.07 10.60
N ASN A 366 21.90 -43.09 11.30
CA ASN A 366 20.95 -43.35 12.39
C ASN A 366 19.66 -44.05 11.94
N TRP A 367 19.19 -43.79 10.71
CA TRP A 367 18.06 -44.52 10.15
C TRP A 367 18.46 -45.96 9.82
N GLN A 368 19.61 -46.16 9.18
CA GLN A 368 20.13 -47.49 8.86
C GLN A 368 20.36 -48.33 10.13
N ASN A 369 21.02 -47.75 11.14
CA ASN A 369 21.23 -48.40 12.44
C ASN A 369 19.92 -48.73 13.13
N TYR A 370 18.92 -47.85 13.09
CA TYR A 370 17.60 -48.15 13.63
C TYR A 370 16.94 -49.34 12.93
N ILE A 371 17.00 -49.41 11.60
CA ILE A 371 16.45 -50.54 10.83
C ILE A 371 17.20 -51.85 11.14
N LEU A 372 18.53 -51.79 11.23
CA LEU A 372 19.40 -52.94 11.51
C LEU A 372 19.26 -53.46 12.95
N GLU A 373 19.23 -52.57 13.94
CA GLU A 373 19.08 -52.91 15.37
C GLU A 373 17.68 -53.41 15.72
N LYS A 374 16.65 -52.99 14.97
CA LYS A 374 15.24 -53.26 15.29
C LYS A 374 14.58 -54.30 14.38
N GLN A 375 15.37 -55.14 13.69
CA GLN A 375 14.91 -56.31 12.91
C GLN A 375 14.05 -57.28 13.74
N GLY A 376 12.81 -56.91 14.05
CA GLY A 376 11.81 -57.73 14.74
C GLY A 376 11.46 -57.33 16.18
N TYR A 377 12.28 -56.55 16.91
CA TYR A 377 12.03 -56.27 18.34
C TYR A 377 11.16 -55.04 18.66
N GLY A 378 10.66 -54.36 17.63
CA GLY A 378 9.75 -53.23 17.80
C GLY A 378 10.38 -52.02 18.49
N ASP A 379 9.69 -50.90 18.41
CA ASP A 379 10.03 -49.69 19.15
C ASP A 379 8.79 -49.33 19.96
N GLU A 380 8.79 -49.82 21.20
CA GLU A 380 7.70 -49.64 22.16
C GLU A 380 7.67 -48.23 22.76
N LYS A 381 8.71 -47.40 22.48
CA LYS A 381 8.83 -46.07 23.08
C LYS A 381 8.03 -45.01 22.30
N HIS A 382 7.78 -45.24 21.02
CA HIS A 382 7.16 -44.26 20.13
C HIS A 382 5.84 -44.77 19.55
N SER A 383 4.79 -44.00 19.78
CA SER A 383 3.45 -44.23 19.23
C SER A 383 3.38 -44.05 17.71
N LEU A 384 4.29 -43.28 17.13
CA LEU A 384 4.43 -43.09 15.67
C LEU A 384 5.90 -43.06 15.24
N VAL A 385 6.25 -43.87 14.24
CA VAL A 385 7.54 -43.83 13.57
C VAL A 385 7.34 -43.44 12.10
N MET A 386 8.13 -42.49 11.61
CA MET A 386 8.10 -42.05 10.21
C MET A 386 9.51 -42.10 9.62
N GLY A 387 9.65 -42.63 8.42
CA GLY A 387 10.96 -42.69 7.76
C GLY A 387 10.87 -42.92 6.25
N PRO A 388 11.98 -42.69 5.52
CA PRO A 388 12.05 -42.98 4.09
C PRO A 388 12.01 -44.49 3.82
N VAL A 389 11.57 -44.89 2.63
CA VAL A 389 11.53 -46.30 2.20
C VAL A 389 12.88 -46.75 1.67
N PHE A 390 13.35 -47.94 2.08
CA PHE A 390 14.64 -48.49 1.67
C PHE A 390 14.80 -48.55 0.14
N THR A 391 13.77 -49.00 -0.57
CA THR A 391 13.80 -49.38 -2.00
C THR A 391 13.48 -48.26 -3.01
N SER A 392 13.28 -47.00 -2.57
CA SER A 392 12.93 -45.89 -3.46
C SER A 392 14.02 -44.82 -3.57
N ASP A 393 14.34 -44.41 -4.80
CA ASP A 393 15.22 -43.25 -5.11
C ASP A 393 14.52 -41.92 -4.86
N LYS A 394 13.18 -41.89 -4.91
CA LYS A 394 12.39 -40.71 -4.53
C LYS A 394 12.10 -40.73 -3.03
N LYS A 395 12.06 -39.54 -2.43
CA LYS A 395 11.71 -39.31 -1.02
C LYS A 395 10.24 -39.67 -0.74
N VAL A 396 9.99 -40.97 -0.65
CA VAL A 396 8.71 -41.58 -0.25
C VAL A 396 8.82 -41.91 1.22
N MET A 397 7.79 -41.55 1.98
CA MET A 397 7.74 -41.76 3.42
C MET A 397 6.79 -42.90 3.77
N GLN A 398 7.21 -43.69 4.75
CA GLN A 398 6.40 -44.66 5.45
C GLN A 398 6.13 -44.19 6.87
N TYR A 399 4.98 -44.59 7.38
CA TYR A 399 4.43 -44.22 8.68
C TYR A 399 3.99 -45.52 9.35
N ALA A 400 4.49 -45.80 10.54
CA ALA A 400 4.06 -46.94 11.36
C ALA A 400 3.41 -46.41 12.63
N LEU A 401 2.09 -46.59 12.76
CA LEU A 401 1.34 -46.29 13.98
C LEU A 401 1.38 -47.51 14.89
N LYS A 402 1.79 -47.34 16.14
CA LYS A 402 2.11 -48.45 17.06
C LYS A 402 1.22 -48.52 18.30
N THR A 403 0.38 -47.52 18.52
CA THR A 403 -0.50 -47.44 19.69
C THR A 403 -1.89 -46.96 19.26
N GLU A 404 -2.90 -47.33 20.05
CA GLU A 404 -4.29 -46.90 19.81
C GLU A 404 -4.45 -45.37 19.87
N GLU A 405 -3.68 -44.70 20.73
CA GLU A 405 -3.60 -43.22 20.80
C GLU A 405 -3.21 -42.58 19.46
N ALA A 406 -2.39 -43.26 18.65
CA ALA A 406 -1.98 -42.74 17.35
C ALA A 406 -3.14 -42.72 16.34
N PHE A 407 -4.13 -43.62 16.48
CA PHE A 407 -5.28 -43.69 15.58
C PHE A 407 -6.29 -42.56 15.79
N GLU A 408 -6.38 -41.97 16.99
CA GLU A 408 -7.21 -40.78 17.23
C GLU A 408 -6.80 -39.59 16.32
N HIS A 409 -5.53 -39.56 15.91
CA HIS A 409 -5.00 -38.58 14.98
C HIS A 409 -5.21 -38.94 13.51
N LEU A 410 -5.68 -40.14 13.20
CA LEU A 410 -5.92 -40.60 11.85
C LEU A 410 -7.38 -40.38 11.44
N LYS A 411 -7.62 -39.59 10.40
CA LYS A 411 -8.95 -39.36 9.84
C LYS A 411 -9.12 -40.13 8.54
N TYR A 412 -10.04 -41.08 8.50
CA TYR A 412 -10.44 -41.74 7.26
C TYR A 412 -11.04 -40.73 6.26
N ILE A 413 -10.66 -40.85 4.99
CA ILE A 413 -11.16 -39.99 3.90
C ILE A 413 -12.06 -40.80 2.95
N LYS A 414 -11.52 -41.88 2.39
CA LYS A 414 -12.18 -42.70 1.36
C LYS A 414 -11.41 -44.00 1.12
N CYS A 415 -12.04 -44.92 0.40
CA CYS A 415 -11.41 -46.15 -0.06
C CYS A 415 -11.33 -46.15 -1.60
N LEU A 416 -10.23 -46.69 -2.14
CA LEU A 416 -9.99 -46.84 -3.58
C LEU A 416 -9.90 -48.33 -3.93
N ASN A 417 -10.51 -48.72 -5.03
CA ASN A 417 -10.32 -50.04 -5.66
C ASN A 417 -9.53 -49.85 -6.98
N LYS A 418 -8.66 -50.80 -7.31
CA LYS A 418 -7.82 -50.84 -8.52
C LYS A 418 -8.62 -50.55 -9.80
N ASN A 419 -9.86 -51.04 -9.92
CA ASN A 419 -10.69 -50.87 -11.11
C ASN A 419 -11.37 -49.48 -11.28
N LYS A 420 -11.51 -48.67 -10.22
CA LYS A 420 -12.02 -47.29 -10.38
C LYS A 420 -10.95 -46.29 -10.85
N SER A 421 -9.66 -46.68 -10.87
CA SER A 421 -8.58 -45.80 -11.32
C SER A 421 -8.32 -45.85 -12.83
N LYS A 422 -8.80 -46.88 -13.55
CA LYS A 422 -8.66 -46.99 -15.02
C LYS A 422 -9.82 -46.36 -15.81
N LYS A 423 -10.97 -46.07 -15.18
CA LYS A 423 -12.14 -45.43 -15.82
C LYS A 423 -12.19 -43.89 -15.68
N GLY A 424 -11.10 -43.24 -15.24
CA GLY A 424 -11.01 -41.78 -15.07
C GLY A 424 -10.29 -41.04 -16.21
N GLY A 425 -10.15 -41.67 -17.38
CA GLY A 425 -9.68 -41.05 -18.62
C GLY A 425 -10.79 -41.02 -19.66
N GLY A 426 -11.95 -40.50 -19.27
CA GLY A 426 -13.05 -40.20 -20.19
C GLY A 426 -13.05 -38.70 -20.44
N ARG A 427 -12.96 -38.31 -21.72
CA ARG A 427 -13.29 -36.98 -22.25
C ARG A 427 -14.44 -36.35 -21.47
N ILE A 428 -14.23 -35.12 -21.03
CA ILE A 428 -15.33 -34.18 -20.81
C ILE A 428 -15.16 -33.16 -21.93
N ASP A 429 -16.11 -33.16 -22.85
CA ASP A 429 -16.34 -32.06 -23.80
C ASP A 429 -16.79 -30.80 -23.06
#